data_AF-A0A7W7GQ31-F1
#
_entry.id   AF-A0A7W7GQ31-F1
#
_cell.length_a   1.000
_cell.length_b   1.000
_cell.length_c   1.000
_cell.angle_alpha   90.00
_cell.angle_beta   90.00
_cell.angle_gamma   90.00
#
_symmetry.space_group_name_H-M   'P 1'
#
loop_
_entity.id
_entity.type
_entity.pdbx_description
1 polymer ?
#
loop_
_entity_poly.entity_id
_entity_poly.type
_entity_poly.pdbx_seq_one_letter_code
_entity_poly.pdbx_strand_id
1 'polypeptide(L)'
;MPRTISVANTGEWLTRIAVGDAIGITAEATTHNHRAPEVVYLPIEDAPPVTVALTWPGQRRSHPQVGVVATCAQDYFTRLIDIGSPPRLLSTGADGQLA
;
A
#
# COMPACT_ATOMS: atom_id res chain seq x y z
N MET A 1 8.66 -28.17 9.89
CA MET A 1 8.68 -27.43 8.61
C MET A 1 7.72 -26.27 8.72
N PRO A 2 8.10 -25.05 8.28
CA PRO A 2 7.16 -23.93 8.19
C PRO A 2 5.97 -24.31 7.30
N ARG A 3 4.77 -23.84 7.64
CA ARG A 3 3.55 -24.02 6.85
C ARG A 3 2.97 -22.66 6.51
N THR A 4 2.44 -22.53 5.30
CA THR A 4 1.72 -21.33 4.88
C THR A 4 0.25 -21.39 5.31
N ILE A 5 -0.32 -20.23 5.64
CA ILE A 5 -1.72 -20.05 5.99
C ILE A 5 -2.35 -19.15 4.92
N SER A 6 -3.48 -19.57 4.35
CA SER A 6 -4.26 -18.73 3.44
C SER A 6 -5.21 -17.84 4.26
N VAL A 7 -5.31 -16.58 3.86
CA VAL A 7 -6.10 -15.52 4.50
C VAL A 7 -6.79 -14.71 3.42
N ALA A 8 -7.95 -14.15 3.70
CA ALA A 8 -8.76 -13.46 2.71
C ALA A 8 -8.25 -12.04 2.41
N ASN A 9 -7.62 -11.38 3.38
CA ASN A 9 -7.11 -10.01 3.24
C ASN A 9 -6.05 -9.68 4.31
N THR A 10 -5.46 -8.49 4.18
CA THR A 10 -4.44 -7.96 5.09
C THR A 10 -4.92 -7.80 6.53
N GLY A 11 -6.19 -7.43 6.75
CA GLY A 11 -6.74 -7.27 8.10
C GLY A 11 -6.83 -8.60 8.85
N GLU A 12 -7.39 -9.64 8.21
CA GLU A 12 -7.42 -10.99 8.76
C GLU A 12 -5.99 -11.51 9.03
N TRP A 13 -5.09 -11.30 8.08
CA TRP A 13 -3.68 -11.65 8.24
C TRP A 13 -3.04 -10.99 9.48
N LEU A 14 -3.26 -9.70 9.69
CA LEU A 14 -2.75 -8.96 10.85
C LEU A 14 -3.39 -9.44 12.17
N THR A 15 -4.68 -9.77 12.18
CA THR A 15 -5.33 -10.38 13.35
C THR A 15 -4.65 -11.70 13.73
N ARG A 16 -4.31 -12.55 12.75
CA ARG A 16 -3.60 -13.81 13.01
C ARG A 16 -2.20 -13.59 13.59
N ILE A 17 -1.48 -12.57 13.13
CA ILE A 17 -0.17 -12.20 13.70
C ILE A 17 -0.35 -11.71 15.15
N ALA A 18 -1.34 -10.86 15.41
CA ALA A 18 -1.59 -10.28 16.72
C ALA A 18 -1.91 -11.34 17.79
N VAL A 19 -2.62 -12.43 17.43
CA VAL A 19 -2.90 -13.55 18.36
C VAL A 19 -1.74 -14.56 18.47
N GLY A 20 -0.64 -14.35 17.74
CA GLY A 20 0.55 -15.22 17.79
C GLY A 20 0.46 -16.47 16.90
N ASP A 21 -0.53 -16.56 16.01
CA ASP A 21 -0.74 -17.71 15.13
C ASP A 21 0.19 -17.72 13.90
N ALA A 22 0.77 -16.56 13.56
CA ALA A 22 1.54 -16.39 12.33
C ALA A 22 2.62 -15.32 12.46
N ILE A 23 3.61 -15.40 11.57
CA ILE A 23 4.51 -14.31 11.21
C ILE A 23 4.38 -14.07 9.71
N GLY A 24 4.83 -12.92 9.21
CA GLY A 24 4.91 -12.71 7.78
C GLY A 24 5.74 -11.50 7.39
N ILE A 25 5.87 -11.31 6.08
CA ILE A 25 6.65 -10.25 5.46
C ILE A 25 5.71 -9.44 4.60
N THR A 26 5.83 -8.11 4.65
CA THR A 26 5.04 -7.19 3.84
C THR A 26 5.89 -6.04 3.34
N ALA A 27 5.47 -5.42 2.25
CA ALA A 27 5.95 -4.10 1.88
C ALA A 27 5.64 -3.08 2.99
N GLU A 28 6.51 -2.07 3.12
CA GLU A 28 6.41 -0.98 4.10
C GLU A 28 5.06 -0.25 4.02
N ALA A 29 4.46 -0.12 2.82
CA ALA A 29 3.16 0.53 2.64
C ALA A 29 2.04 -0.04 3.53
N THR A 30 2.15 -1.30 3.98
CA THR A 30 1.16 -1.92 4.86
C THR A 30 1.16 -1.33 6.27
N THR A 31 2.31 -0.94 6.80
CA THR A 31 2.42 -0.26 8.11
C THR A 31 1.63 1.05 8.15
N HIS A 32 1.38 1.61 6.97
CA HIS A 32 0.70 2.86 6.77
C HIS A 32 -0.79 2.69 6.48
N ASN A 33 -1.14 1.77 5.57
CA ASN A 33 -2.50 1.59 5.09
C ASN A 33 -3.33 0.62 5.93
N HIS A 34 -2.69 -0.31 6.65
CA HIS A 34 -3.35 -1.32 7.49
C HIS A 34 -2.66 -1.40 8.84
N ARG A 35 -2.85 -0.35 9.66
CA ARG A 35 -2.27 -0.29 11.00
C ARG A 35 -2.95 -1.28 11.94
N ALA A 36 -2.15 -2.11 12.59
CA ALA A 36 -2.56 -2.98 13.69
C ALA A 36 -1.64 -2.67 14.89
N PRO A 37 -2.12 -1.93 15.91
CA PRO A 37 -1.32 -1.53 17.08
C PRO A 37 -0.69 -2.72 17.82
N GLU A 38 -1.29 -3.90 17.72
CA GLU A 38 -0.88 -5.14 18.38
C GLU A 38 0.25 -5.85 17.64
N VAL A 39 0.63 -5.39 16.44
CA VAL A 39 1.66 -5.99 15.60
C VAL A 39 2.93 -5.15 15.62
N VAL A 40 4.05 -5.79 15.94
CA VAL A 40 5.39 -5.17 15.85
C VAL A 40 5.95 -5.34 14.44
N TYR A 41 6.35 -4.24 13.82
CA TYR A 41 7.00 -4.23 12.51
C TYR A 41 8.52 -4.12 12.68
N LEU A 42 9.25 -5.00 12.01
CA LEU A 42 10.71 -4.99 11.98
C LEU A 42 11.19 -4.70 10.54
N PRO A 43 12.09 -3.72 10.33
CA PRO A 43 12.64 -3.47 9.01
C PRO A 43 13.54 -4.62 8.56
N ILE A 44 13.54 -4.92 7.26
CA ILE A 44 14.45 -5.88 6.62
C ILE A 44 15.39 -5.06 5.73
N GLU A 45 16.59 -4.80 6.23
CA GLU A 45 17.55 -3.87 5.64
C GLU A 45 18.14 -4.36 4.30
N ASP A 46 18.25 -5.68 4.12
CA ASP A 46 18.82 -6.32 2.94
C ASP A 46 17.77 -6.76 1.90
N ALA A 47 16.51 -6.38 2.10
CA ALA A 47 15.45 -6.66 1.14
C ALA A 47 15.51 -5.72 -0.06
N PRO A 48 15.37 -6.22 -1.30
CA PRO A 48 15.23 -5.36 -2.47
C PRO A 48 13.91 -4.57 -2.41
N PRO A 49 13.86 -3.36 -2.99
CA PRO A 49 12.62 -2.59 -3.07
C PRO A 49 11.50 -3.35 -3.79
N VAL A 50 10.28 -3.24 -3.28
CA VAL A 50 9.09 -3.81 -3.94
C VAL A 50 8.73 -2.94 -5.14
N THR A 51 8.81 -3.50 -6.34
CA THR A 51 8.45 -2.78 -7.57
C THR A 51 6.94 -2.55 -7.67
N VAL A 52 6.54 -1.30 -7.89
CA VAL A 52 5.15 -0.91 -8.15
C VAL A 52 5.00 -0.56 -9.62
N ALA A 53 4.04 -1.19 -10.30
CA ALA A 53 3.73 -0.93 -11.71
C ALA A 53 2.31 -0.36 -11.85
N LEU A 54 2.16 0.66 -12.68
CA LEU A 54 0.85 1.19 -13.07
C LEU A 54 0.44 0.55 -14.39
N THR A 55 -0.75 -0.03 -14.45
CA THR A 55 -1.30 -0.63 -15.66
C THR A 55 -2.70 -0.09 -15.93
N TRP A 56 -3.04 0.06 -17.20
CA TRP A 56 -4.34 0.51 -17.65
C TRP A 56 -4.74 -0.20 -18.95
N PRO A 57 -6.04 -0.27 -19.28
CA PRO A 57 -6.49 -0.77 -20.57
C PRO A 57 -5.83 0.02 -21.71
N GLY A 58 -5.45 -0.61 -22.81
CA GLY A 58 -4.73 0.08 -23.90
C GLY A 58 -5.46 1.28 -24.50
N GLN A 59 -4.73 2.12 -25.25
CA GLN A 59 -5.11 3.47 -25.71
C GLN A 59 -6.58 3.70 -26.08
N ARG A 60 -7.25 2.75 -26.74
CA ARG A 60 -8.64 2.92 -27.19
C ARG A 60 -9.69 2.88 -26.06
N ARG A 61 -9.35 2.30 -24.90
CA ARG A 61 -10.27 2.18 -23.75
C ARG A 61 -9.83 2.99 -22.54
N SER A 62 -8.64 3.59 -22.58
CA SER A 62 -8.14 4.41 -21.48
C SER A 62 -8.86 5.75 -21.44
N HIS A 63 -9.09 6.25 -20.24
CA HIS A 63 -9.53 7.63 -20.07
C HIS A 63 -8.46 8.60 -20.61
N PRO A 64 -8.83 9.72 -21.27
CA PRO A 64 -7.86 10.67 -21.83
C PRO A 64 -6.83 11.21 -20.83
N GLN A 65 -7.17 11.22 -19.53
CA GLN A 65 -6.29 11.70 -18.46
C GLN A 65 -5.35 10.64 -17.88
N VAL A 66 -5.31 9.42 -18.41
CA VAL A 66 -4.48 8.34 -17.83
C VAL A 66 -2.99 8.71 -17.78
N GLY A 67 -2.50 9.45 -18.79
CA GLY A 67 -1.11 9.94 -18.80
C GLY A 67 -0.84 10.93 -17.68
N VAL A 68 -1.77 11.86 -17.41
CA VAL A 68 -1.65 12.83 -16.31
C VAL A 68 -1.62 12.11 -14.97
N VAL A 69 -2.53 11.17 -14.75
CA VAL A 69 -2.57 10.37 -13.51
C VAL A 69 -1.30 9.54 -13.36
N ALA A 70 -0.78 8.95 -14.44
CA ALA A 70 0.45 8.19 -14.42
C ALA A 70 1.66 9.04 -14.01
N THR A 71 1.81 10.23 -14.61
CA THR A 71 2.87 11.18 -14.23
C THR A 71 2.73 11.61 -12.77
N CYS A 72 1.53 12.00 -12.33
CA CYS A 72 1.31 12.38 -10.94
C CYS A 72 1.65 11.25 -9.96
N ALA A 73 1.27 10.01 -10.26
CA ALA A 73 1.60 8.85 -9.43
C ALA A 73 3.11 8.59 -9.40
N GLN A 74 3.80 8.67 -10.54
CA GLN A 74 5.25 8.47 -10.63
C GLN A 74 6.04 9.53 -9.86
N ASP A 75 5.67 10.80 -10.03
CA ASP A 75 6.28 11.93 -9.31
C ASP A 75 6.08 11.77 -7.80
N TYR A 76 4.89 11.31 -7.41
CA TYR A 76 4.53 11.11 -6.02
C TYR A 76 5.34 9.99 -5.37
N PHE A 77 5.42 8.82 -5.99
CA PHE A 77 6.17 7.69 -5.44
C PHE A 77 7.68 7.96 -5.42
N THR A 78 8.22 8.63 -6.44
CA THR A 78 9.64 9.03 -6.46
C THR A 78 9.97 9.92 -5.25
N ARG A 79 9.13 10.92 -4.96
CA ARG A 79 9.32 11.80 -3.79
C ARG A 79 9.14 11.10 -2.45
N LEU A 80 8.29 10.07 -2.39
CA LEU A 80 7.98 9.34 -1.16
C LEU A 80 9.10 8.41 -0.73
N ILE A 81 9.78 7.79 -1.69
CA ILE A 81 10.92 6.91 -1.44
C ILE A 81 12.03 7.67 -0.70
N ASP A 82 12.20 8.96 -0.97
CA ASP A 82 13.21 9.79 -0.33
C ASP A 82 12.89 10.19 1.13
N ILE A 83 11.62 10.11 1.55
CA ILE A 83 11.16 10.64 2.86
C ILE A 83 10.76 9.56 3.86
N GLY A 84 10.65 8.28 3.47
CA GLY A 84 10.31 7.16 4.38
C GLY A 84 9.03 7.37 5.20
N SER A 85 8.13 8.24 4.73
CA SER A 85 6.95 8.70 5.44
C SER A 85 5.74 8.46 4.56
N PRO A 86 4.57 8.08 5.10
CA PRO A 86 3.50 7.65 4.24
C PRO A 86 2.98 8.76 3.33
N PRO A 87 2.48 8.37 2.14
CA PRO A 87 1.66 9.23 1.31
C PRO A 87 0.51 9.89 2.10
N ARG A 88 0.22 11.16 1.80
CA ARG A 88 -1.07 11.77 2.17
C ARG A 88 -2.19 10.88 1.63
N LEU A 89 -3.04 10.36 2.51
CA LEU A 89 -4.29 9.76 2.10
C LEU A 89 -5.12 10.87 1.43
N LEU A 90 -5.39 10.71 0.14
CA LEU A 90 -6.37 11.54 -0.56
C LEU A 90 -7.74 11.07 -0.06
N SER A 91 -8.20 11.61 1.07
CA SER A 91 -9.60 11.52 1.42
C SER A 91 -10.38 12.24 0.31
N THR A 92 -11.27 11.50 -0.37
CA THR A 92 -12.30 12.15 -1.19
C THR A 92 -13.08 13.04 -0.24
N GLY A 93 -12.96 14.36 -0.41
CA GLY A 93 -13.65 15.34 0.41
C GLY A 93 -15.14 15.03 0.39
N ALA A 94 -15.65 14.57 1.53
CA ALA A 94 -17.05 14.73 1.89
C ALA A 94 -17.25 16.19 2.31
N ASP A 95 -17.06 17.12 1.37
CA ASP A 95 -17.53 18.50 1.49
C ASP A 95 -18.71 18.64 0.55
N GLY A 96 -19.81 17.99 0.95
CA GLY A 96 -21.12 18.49 0.62
C GLY A 96 -21.32 19.80 1.37
N GLN A 97 -21.13 20.93 0.70
CA GLN A 97 -21.81 22.17 1.03
C GLN A 97 -21.89 23.05 -0.24
N LEU A 98 -22.98 22.85 -0.98
CA LEU A 98 -23.58 23.93 -1.75
C LEU A 98 -24.47 24.71 -0.78
N ALA A 99 -24.07 25.93 -0.47
CA ALA A 99 -24.94 27.02 -0.06
C ALA A 99 -24.34 28.32 -0.62
#